data_AF-A0A2D6PAC5-F1
#
_entry.id   AF-A0A2D6PAC5-F1
#
_cell.length_a   1.000
_cell.length_b   1.000
_cell.length_c   1.000
_cell.angle_alpha   90.00
_cell.angle_beta   90.00
_cell.angle_gamma   90.00
#
_symmetry.space_group_name_H-M   'P 1'
#
loop_
_entity.id
_entity.type
_entity.pdbx_description
1 polymer ?
#
loop_
_entity_poly.entity_id
_entity_poly.type
_entity_poly.pdbx_seq_one_letter_code
_entity_poly.pdbx_strand_id
1 'polypeptide(L)' 'MKPDMVLSWKQHLRDGNVWRVNVELPMQDVPGGDVTFYNVDVYVVSPTQELAQYIVSTMYSEYQSISVDDEPVRIAP' A
#
# COMPACT_ATOMS: atom_id res chain seq x y z
N MET A 1 11.85 -15.28 25.32
CA MET A 1 12.82 -15.30 24.20
C MET A 1 13.05 -13.86 23.77
N LYS A 2 14.31 -13.41 23.63
CA LYS A 2 14.62 -12.09 23.07
C LYS A 2 15.11 -12.28 21.63
N PRO A 3 14.76 -11.39 20.70
CA PRO A 3 15.23 -11.50 19.32
C PRO A 3 16.72 -11.12 19.24
N ASP A 4 17.48 -11.84 18.41
CA ASP A 4 18.87 -11.50 18.09
C ASP A 4 18.96 -10.29 17.15
N MET A 5 17.90 -10.01 16.38
CA MET A 5 17.81 -8.89 15.45
C MET A 5 16.37 -8.39 15.32
N VAL A 6 16.21 -7.07 15.17
CA VAL A 6 14.92 -6.42 14.89
C VAL A 6 15.05 -5.65 13.59
N LEU A 7 14.28 -6.06 12.57
CA LEU A 7 14.17 -5.33 11.31
C LEU A 7 13.05 -4.29 11.44
N SER A 8 13.36 -3.05 11.07
CA SER A 8 12.43 -1.93 11.13
C SER A 8 12.14 -1.41 9.73
N TRP A 9 11.17 -0.50 9.62
CA TRP A 9 10.80 0.17 8.38
C TRP A 9 11.99 0.71 7.58
N LYS A 10 12.94 1.38 8.24
CA LYS A 10 14.15 1.93 7.59
C LYS A 10 15.01 0.85 6.95
N GLN A 11 15.06 -0.34 7.55
CA GLN A 11 15.81 -1.46 6.99
C GLN A 11 15.09 -2.01 5.76
N HIS A 12 13.77 -2.20 5.83
CA HIS A 12 12.98 -2.65 4.67
C HIS A 12 13.03 -1.67 3.48
N LEU A 13 13.03 -0.36 3.72
CA LEU A 13 13.24 0.65 2.67
C LEU A 13 14.61 0.46 2.00
N ARG A 14 15.69 0.35 2.78
CA ARG A 14 17.05 0.14 2.24
C ARG A 14 17.15 -1.14 1.42
N ASP A 15 16.47 -2.19 1.88
CA ASP A 15 16.52 -3.52 1.27
C ASP A 15 15.59 -3.67 0.06
N GLY A 16 14.81 -2.63 -0.29
CA GLY A 16 13.88 -2.67 -1.42
C GLY A 16 12.67 -3.57 -1.18
N ASN A 17 12.21 -3.66 0.07
CA ASN A 17 11.06 -4.46 0.47
C ASN A 17 9.79 -3.64 0.67
N VAL A 18 9.79 -2.33 0.38
CA VAL A 18 8.62 -1.46 0.53
C VAL A 18 8.06 -1.14 -0.83
N TRP A 19 6.75 -1.32 -1.00
CA TRP A 19 6.05 -1.05 -2.25
C TRP A 19 5.04 0.07 -2.01
N ARG A 20 4.97 1.01 -2.95
CA ARG A 20 3.88 1.98 -3.01
C ARG A 20 2.78 1.41 -3.89
N VAL A 21 1.59 1.33 -3.31
CA VAL A 21 0.37 0.91 -3.98
C VAL A 21 -0.56 2.10 -4.01
N ASN A 22 -0.89 2.57 -5.20
CA ASN A 22 -1.92 3.58 -5.40
C ASN A 22 -3.27 2.89 -5.47
N VAL A 23 -4.20 3.27 -4.60
CA VAL A 23 -5.56 2.73 -4.55
C VAL A 23 -6.56 3.85 -4.75
N GLU A 24 -7.47 3.66 -5.70
CA GLU A 24 -8.60 4.54 -5.94
C GLU A 24 -9.81 4.06 -5.15
N LEU A 25 -10.35 4.92 -4.30
CA LEU A 25 -11.47 4.60 -3.41
C LEU A 25 -12.69 5.48 -3.71
N PRO A 26 -13.90 4.91 -3.72
CA PRO A 26 -15.11 5.70 -3.80
C PRO A 26 -15.35 6.43 -2.47
N MET A 27 -15.81 7.68 -2.57
CA MET A 27 -16.29 8.48 -1.45
C MET A 27 -17.68 8.99 -1.78
N GLN A 28 -18.61 8.77 -0.85
CA GLN A 28 -19.94 9.32 -0.91
C GLN A 28 -20.17 10.17 0.35
N ASP A 29 -20.21 11.49 0.19
CA ASP A 29 -20.33 12.43 1.31
C ASP A 29 -21.69 12.33 2.03
N VAL A 30 -22.75 12.03 1.28
CA VAL A 30 -24.12 11.91 1.79
C VAL A 30 -24.84 10.71 1.17
N PRO A 31 -25.67 9.98 1.93
CA PRO A 31 -26.44 8.86 1.37
C PRO A 31 -27.30 9.30 0.18
N GLY A 32 -27.06 8.69 -0.99
CA GLY A 32 -27.77 9.01 -2.23
C GLY A 32 -27.21 10.20 -3.02
N GLY A 33 -26.10 10.81 -2.58
CA GLY A 33 -25.35 11.81 -3.33
C GLY A 33 -24.41 11.19 -4.38
N ASP A 34 -23.72 12.04 -5.14
CA ASP A 34 -22.76 11.61 -6.16
C ASP A 34 -21.57 10.86 -5.54
N VAL A 35 -21.09 9.83 -6.26
CA VAL A 35 -19.87 9.11 -5.89
C VAL A 35 -18.67 9.85 -6.49
N THR A 36 -17.77 10.30 -5.63
CA THR A 36 -16.47 10.84 -6.03
C THR A 36 -15.39 9.79 -5.81
N PHE A 37 -14.24 9.93 -6.46
CA PHE A 37 -13.11 9.01 -6.31
C PHE A 37 -11.88 9.77 -5.85
N TYR A 38 -11.12 9.17 -4.92
CA TYR A 38 -9.86 9.72 -4.44
C TYR A 38 -8.78 8.64 -4.44
N ASN A 39 -7.53 9.06 -4.66
CA ASN A 39 -6.39 8.18 -4.68
C ASN A 39 -5.65 8.23 -3.35
N VAL A 40 -5.24 7.07 -2.85
CA VAL A 40 -4.44 6.91 -1.64
C VAL A 40 -3.17 6.14 -1.99
N ASP A 41 -2.01 6.68 -1.60
CA ASP A 41 -0.75 5.96 -1.65
C ASP A 41 -0.57 5.15 -0.35
N VAL A 42 -0.54 3.83 -0.49
CA VAL A 42 -0.35 2.88 0.60
C VAL A 42 1.04 2.28 0.49
N TYR A 43 1.85 2.45 1.52
CA TYR A 43 3.19 1.88 1.58
C TYR A 43 3.16 0.59 2.41
N VAL A 44 3.56 -0.53 1.81
CA VAL A 44 3.51 -1.85 2.45
C VAL A 44 4.85 -2.58 2.32
N VAL A 45 5.25 -3.29 3.38
CA VAL A 45 6.41 -4.19 3.34
C VAL A 45 6.00 -5.52 2.70
N SER A 46 6.61 -5.86 1.57
CA SER A 46 6.36 -7.11 0.85
C SER A 46 7.61 -7.55 0.08
N PRO A 47 7.91 -8.86 0.00
CA PRO A 47 8.99 -9.38 -0.83
C PRO A 47 8.74 -9.26 -2.34
N THR A 48 7.49 -9.10 -2.80
CA THR A 48 7.15 -8.95 -4.22
C THR A 48 6.05 -7.92 -4.46
N GLN A 49 5.97 -7.44 -5.71
CA GLN A 49 4.94 -6.51 -6.19
C GLN A 49 3.52 -7.09 -6.05
N GLU A 50 3.34 -8.34 -6.45
CA GLU A 50 2.03 -9.02 -6.47
C GLU A 50 1.49 -9.24 -5.06
N LEU A 51 2.38 -9.56 -4.11
CA LEU A 51 1.97 -9.70 -2.72
C LEU A 51 1.65 -8.33 -2.09
N ALA A 52 2.34 -7.25 -2.47
CA ALA A 52 1.95 -5.90 -2.06
C ALA A 52 0.54 -5.56 -2.58
N GLN A 53 0.28 -5.86 -3.85
CA GLN A 53 -1.04 -5.68 -4.46
C GLN A 53 -2.13 -6.46 -3.71
N TYR A 54 -1.87 -7.74 -3.40
CA TYR A 54 -2.80 -8.59 -2.67
C TYR A 54 -3.10 -8.09 -1.25
N ILE A 55 -2.08 -7.65 -0.51
CA ILE A 55 -2.26 -7.11 0.83
C ILE A 55 -3.18 -5.88 0.77
N VAL A 56 -2.89 -4.93 -0.13
CA VAL A 56 -3.66 -3.69 -0.24
C VAL A 56 -5.08 -3.93 -0.76
N SER A 57 -5.28 -4.82 -1.74
CA SER A 57 -6.62 -5.18 -2.20
C SER A 57 -7.47 -5.85 -1.13
N THR A 58 -6.83 -6.57 -0.19
CA THR A 58 -7.51 -7.18 0.96
C THR A 58 -7.82 -6.15 2.06
N MET A 59 -6.95 -5.14 2.26
CA MET A 59 -7.18 -4.06 3.22
C MET A 59 -8.29 -3.10 2.78
N TYR A 60 -8.40 -2.85 1.47
CA TYR A 60 -9.32 -1.89 0.88
C TYR A 60 -10.29 -2.57 -0.09
N SER A 61 -11.14 -3.49 0.37
CA SER A 61 -11.98 -4.33 -0.50
C SER A 61 -12.94 -3.58 -1.44
N GLU A 62 -13.20 -2.30 -1.20
CA GLU A 62 -14.09 -1.45 -2.00
C GLU A 62 -13.32 -0.60 -3.04
N TYR A 63 -12.07 -0.95 -3.34
CA TYR A 63 -11.28 -0.24 -4.35
C TYR A 63 -11.91 -0.28 -5.74
N GLN A 64 -11.81 0.83 -6.46
CA GLN A 64 -12.21 0.93 -7.85
C GLN A 64 -11.06 0.51 -8.78
N SER A 65 -9.84 0.94 -8.44
CA SER A 65 -8.62 0.57 -9.15
C SER A 65 -7.42 0.48 -8.18
N ILE A 66 -6.46 -0.39 -8.52
CA ILE A 66 -5.18 -0.52 -7.81
C ILE A 66 -4.06 -0.54 -8.84
N SER A 67 -3.01 0.21 -8.55
CA SER A 67 -1.76 0.20 -9.30
C SER A 67 -0.58 0.10 -8.33
N VAL A 68 0.44 -0.67 -8.69
CA VAL A 68 1.68 -0.79 -7.93
C VAL A 68 2.82 -0.29 -8.81
N ASP A 69 3.75 0.48 -8.25
CA ASP A 69 4.94 0.90 -8.99
C ASP A 69 5.76 -0.31 -9.47
N ASP A 70 6.48 -0.15 -10.59
CA ASP A 70 7.33 -1.20 -11.17
C ASP A 70 8.52 -1.58 -10.27
N GLU A 71 8.93 -0.68 -9.38
CA GLU A 71 10.09 -0.84 -8.50
C GLU A 71 9.74 -0.50 -7.04
N PRO A 72 10.37 -1.16 -6.06
CA PRO A 72 10.14 -0.87 -4.65
C PRO A 72 10.71 0.51 -4.25
N VAL A 73 10.06 1.11 -3.27
CA VAL A 73 10.42 2.37 -2.65
C VAL A 73 11.65 2.20 -1.76
N ARG A 74 12.66 3.06 -1.96
CA ARG A 74 13.91 3.04 -1.19
C ARG A 74 14.15 4.28 -0.34
N ILE A 75 13.30 5.29 -0.49
CA ILE A 75 13.34 6.55 0.26
C ILE A 75 12.06 6.68 1.08
N ALA A 76 12.14 7.28 2.26
CA ALA A 76 10.93 7.55 3.04
C ALA A 76 10.08 8.61 2.30
N PRO A 77 8.74 8.44 2.25
CA PRO A 77 7.83 9.48 1.77
C PRO A 77 7.83 10.72 2.67
#